data_AF-A0A1E7PW65-F1
#
_entry.id   AF-A0A1E7PW65-F1
#
_cell.length_a   1.000
_cell.length_b   1.000
_cell.length_c   1.000
_cell.angle_alpha   90.00
_cell.angle_beta   90.00
_cell.angle_gamma   90.00
#
_symmetry.space_group_name_H-M   'P 1'
#
loop_
_entity.id
_entity.type
_entity.pdbx_description
1 polymer ?
#
loop_
_entity_poly.entity_id
_entity_poly.type
_entity_poly.pdbx_seq_one_letter_code
_entity_poly.pdbx_strand_id
1 'polypeptide(L)'
;MKRQPGVRHGNQPARQQRTGPLKRPGKLPLLDAICKRLNQRVNMDDEQRVLGLYERGWIFNGVLASMSEAESRYVRALASRYDSWIARQVA
;
A
#
# COMPACT_ATOMS: atom_id res chain seq x y z
N MET A 1 -11.59 -14.54 -46.37
CA MET A 1 -11.99 -13.92 -45.09
C MET A 1 -10.95 -14.28 -44.02
N LYS A 2 -10.09 -13.33 -43.63
CA LYS A 2 -8.92 -13.59 -42.76
C LYS A 2 -9.15 -12.98 -41.36
N ARG A 3 -8.77 -13.75 -40.35
CA ARG A 3 -9.07 -13.63 -38.91
C ARG A 3 -8.37 -12.41 -38.28
N GLN A 4 -9.06 -11.70 -37.39
CA GLN A 4 -8.47 -10.71 -36.48
C GLN A 4 -8.13 -11.38 -35.14
N PRO A 5 -6.87 -11.35 -34.65
CA PRO A 5 -6.58 -11.56 -33.25
C PRO A 5 -6.55 -10.21 -32.53
N GLY A 6 -7.55 -9.97 -31.68
CA GLY A 6 -7.57 -8.83 -30.76
C GLY A 6 -6.48 -8.97 -29.71
N VAL A 7 -5.55 -8.02 -29.74
CA VAL A 7 -4.35 -7.92 -28.90
C VAL A 7 -4.72 -7.86 -27.42
N ARG A 8 -4.12 -8.80 -26.65
CA ARG A 8 -4.10 -8.78 -25.18
C ARG A 8 -3.29 -7.55 -24.71
N HIS A 9 -3.97 -6.55 -24.15
CA HIS A 9 -3.31 -5.42 -23.49
C HIS A 9 -2.78 -5.85 -22.12
N GLY A 10 -1.63 -6.51 -22.11
CA GLY A 10 -0.72 -6.49 -20.97
C GLY A 10 0.33 -5.41 -21.20
N ASN A 11 0.15 -4.22 -20.63
CA ASN A 11 1.27 -3.31 -20.39
C ASN A 11 0.84 -2.13 -19.48
N GLN A 12 1.16 -2.19 -18.20
CA GLN A 12 1.42 -0.97 -17.44
C GLN A 12 2.84 -1.08 -16.88
N PRO A 13 3.82 -0.32 -17.43
CA PRO A 13 5.08 -0.13 -16.74
C PRO A 13 4.78 0.77 -15.53
N ALA A 14 4.60 0.15 -14.37
CA ALA A 14 4.48 0.88 -13.12
C ALA A 14 5.72 1.79 -13.00
N ARG A 15 5.46 3.10 -12.95
CA ARG A 15 6.39 4.18 -12.62
C ARG A 15 7.26 3.75 -11.43
N GLN A 16 8.43 3.16 -11.68
CA GLN A 16 9.43 2.91 -10.66
C GLN A 16 10.10 4.25 -10.34
N GLN A 17 9.42 5.08 -9.54
CA GLN A 17 10.03 6.26 -8.96
C GLN A 17 11.10 5.77 -7.97
N ARG A 18 12.35 5.98 -8.37
CA ARG A 18 13.58 5.69 -7.63
C ARG A 18 13.74 6.63 -6.44
N THR A 19 12.86 6.51 -5.45
CA THR A 19 13.12 6.98 -4.09
C THR A 19 13.75 5.84 -3.31
N GLY A 20 14.81 6.13 -2.54
CA GLY A 20 15.50 5.11 -1.73
C GLY A 20 14.55 4.44 -0.72
N PRO A 21 15.03 3.40 0.00
CA PRO A 21 14.19 2.64 0.93
C PRO A 21 13.46 3.58 1.90
N LEU A 22 12.13 3.51 1.94
CA LEU A 22 11.35 4.27 2.91
C LEU A 22 11.77 3.86 4.31
N LYS A 23 12.05 4.85 5.17
CA LYS A 23 12.46 4.60 6.55
C LYS A 23 11.28 3.98 7.30
N ARG A 24 11.27 2.64 7.40
CA ARG A 24 10.21 1.88 8.06
C ARG A 24 10.30 2.11 9.57
N PRO A 25 9.20 2.51 10.24
CA PRO A 25 9.18 2.59 11.68
C PRO A 25 9.19 1.19 12.28
N GLY A 26 9.78 1.04 13.48
CA GLY A 26 9.88 -0.27 14.14
C GLY A 26 8.53 -0.84 14.60
N LYS A 27 7.48 -0.02 14.67
CA LYS A 27 6.11 -0.42 15.02
C LYS A 27 5.14 0.06 13.96
N LEU A 28 4.30 -0.87 13.49
CA LEU A 28 3.23 -0.63 12.52
C LEU A 28 1.92 -1.17 13.10
N PRO A 29 1.36 -0.53 14.15
CA PRO A 29 0.21 -1.06 14.88
C PRO A 29 -1.02 -1.23 14.00
N LEU A 30 -1.30 -0.31 13.07
CA LEU A 30 -2.43 -0.45 12.16
C LEU A 30 -2.19 -1.60 11.17
N LEU A 31 -1.01 -1.67 10.56
CA LEU A 31 -0.71 -2.76 9.61
C LEU A 31 -0.78 -4.13 10.29
N ASP A 32 -0.22 -4.28 11.48
CA ASP A 32 -0.24 -5.52 12.24
C ASP A 32 -1.68 -5.95 12.58
N ALA A 33 -2.52 -5.00 13.00
CA ALA A 33 -3.94 -5.24 13.24
C ALA A 33 -4.70 -5.66 11.97
N ILE A 34 -4.45 -4.99 10.84
CA ILE A 34 -5.04 -5.35 9.53
C ILE A 34 -4.57 -6.74 9.10
N CYS A 35 -3.27 -7.03 9.23
CA CYS A 35 -2.66 -8.31 8.87
C CYS A 35 -3.29 -9.46 9.65
N LYS A 36 -3.49 -9.29 10.96
CA LYS A 36 -4.17 -10.24 11.84
C LYS A 36 -5.65 -10.39 11.48
N ARG A 37 -6.37 -9.28 11.27
CA ARG A 37 -7.81 -9.30 10.99
C ARG A 37 -8.13 -9.98 9.66
N LEU A 38 -7.35 -9.68 8.63
CA LEU A 38 -7.53 -10.24 7.29
C LEU A 38 -6.81 -11.59 7.09
N ASN A 39 -6.13 -12.08 8.15
CA ASN A 39 -5.26 -13.26 8.12
C ASN A 39 -4.33 -13.27 6.91
N GLN A 40 -3.80 -12.10 6.54
CA GLN A 40 -2.89 -11.94 5.42
C GLN A 40 -1.45 -12.15 5.90
N ARG A 41 -0.59 -12.67 5.03
CA ARG A 41 0.86 -12.63 5.24
C ARG A 41 1.43 -11.63 4.26
N VAL A 42 1.93 -10.51 4.79
CA VAL A 42 2.54 -9.46 3.96
C VAL A 42 4.05 -9.64 3.91
N ASN A 43 4.61 -9.61 2.70
CA ASN A 43 6.03 -9.38 2.54
C ASN A 43 6.29 -7.88 2.68
N MET A 44 6.99 -7.47 3.74
CA MET A 44 7.27 -6.05 3.97
C MET A 44 8.25 -5.44 2.95
N ASP A 45 8.96 -6.28 2.19
CA ASP A 45 9.82 -5.84 1.09
C ASP A 45 8.99 -5.33 -0.11
N ASP A 46 7.77 -5.85 -0.27
CA ASP A 46 6.88 -5.46 -1.35
C ASP A 46 5.99 -4.28 -0.92
N GLU A 47 6.49 -3.08 -1.19
CA GLU A 47 5.85 -1.81 -0.84
C GLU A 47 4.42 -1.69 -1.41
N GLN A 48 4.14 -2.19 -2.62
CA GLN A 48 2.78 -2.19 -3.18
C GLN A 48 1.84 -3.11 -2.42
N ARG A 49 2.29 -4.29 -2.01
CA ARG A 49 1.48 -5.22 -1.20
C ARG A 49 1.18 -4.61 0.17
N VAL A 50 2.16 -3.97 0.80
CA VAL A 50 1.96 -3.23 2.05
C VAL A 50 0.93 -2.12 1.87
N LEU A 51 1.06 -1.32 0.80
CA LEU A 51 0.11 -0.26 0.49
C LEU A 51 -1.31 -0.80 0.28
N GLY A 52 -1.48 -1.87 -0.49
CA GLY A 52 -2.79 -2.46 -0.75
C GLY A 52 -3.50 -2.96 0.52
N LEU A 53 -2.75 -3.34 1.57
CA LEU A 53 -3.34 -3.65 2.87
C LEU A 53 -3.80 -2.40 3.60
N TYR A 54 -3.03 -1.32 3.55
CA TYR A 54 -3.45 -0.04 4.11
C TYR A 54 -4.69 0.51 3.40
N GLU A 55 -4.75 0.42 2.07
CA GLU A 55 -5.93 0.86 1.31
C GLU A 55 -7.18 0.05 1.70
N ARG A 56 -7.08 -1.28 1.73
CA ARG A 56 -8.23 -2.14 2.07
C ARG A 56 -8.62 -2.07 3.55
N GLY A 57 -7.63 -1.87 4.42
CA GLY A 57 -7.78 -1.84 5.87
C GLY A 57 -7.91 -0.44 6.46
N TRP A 58 -7.99 0.61 5.63
CA TRP A 58 -8.05 2.00 6.11
C TRP A 58 -9.22 2.25 7.08
N ILE A 59 -10.35 1.57 6.84
CA ILE A 59 -11.53 1.59 7.71
C ILE A 59 -11.26 1.12 9.15
N PHE A 60 -10.18 0.37 9.38
CA PHE A 60 -9.81 -0.11 10.70
C PHE A 60 -8.97 0.89 11.51
N ASN A 61 -8.54 2.00 10.88
CA ASN A 61 -7.84 3.07 11.58
C ASN A 61 -8.73 3.72 12.64
N GLY A 62 -8.31 3.65 13.90
CA GLY A 62 -9.10 4.10 15.06
C GLY A 62 -10.15 3.09 15.55
N VAL A 63 -10.34 1.96 14.86
CA VAL A 63 -11.26 0.89 15.26
C VAL A 63 -10.50 -0.30 15.85
N LEU A 64 -9.54 -0.85 15.10
CA LEU A 64 -8.72 -1.98 15.57
C LEU A 64 -7.41 -1.53 16.20
N ALA A 65 -6.82 -0.49 15.64
CA ALA A 65 -5.62 0.15 16.15
C ALA A 65 -5.59 1.60 15.66
N SER A 66 -4.99 2.47 16.46
CA SER A 66 -4.71 3.85 16.06
C SER A 66 -3.32 3.92 15.45
N MET A 67 -3.20 4.64 14.33
CA MET A 67 -1.91 4.90 13.72
C MET A 67 -1.01 5.70 14.66
N SER A 68 0.24 5.25 14.79
CA SER A 68 1.28 6.05 15.43
C SER A 68 1.78 7.15 14.48
N GLU A 69 2.30 8.26 15.02
CA GLU A 69 2.92 9.34 14.22
C GLU A 69 4.04 8.84 13.30
N ALA A 70 4.80 7.83 13.73
CA ALA A 70 5.84 7.24 12.89
C ALA A 70 5.25 6.40 11.74
N GLU A 71 4.13 5.72 11.99
CA GLU A 71 3.40 4.96 10.98
C GLU A 71 2.70 5.89 9.98
N SER A 72 2.09 6.98 10.44
CA SER A 72 1.45 7.95 9.54
C SER A 72 2.44 8.58 8.56
N ARG A 73 3.63 8.97 9.02
CA ARG A 73 4.71 9.45 8.14
C ARG A 73 5.11 8.40 7.10
N TYR A 74 5.23 7.15 7.51
CA TYR A 74 5.56 6.04 6.60
C TYR A 74 4.46 5.80 5.57
N VAL A 75 3.20 5.68 6.00
CA VAL A 75 2.04 5.48 5.11
C VAL A 75 1.88 6.65 4.17
N ARG A 76 2.09 7.89 4.62
CA ARG A 76 2.05 9.09 3.78
C ARG A 76 3.12 9.04 2.68
N ALA A 77 4.37 8.73 3.04
CA ALA A 77 5.45 8.62 2.08
C ALA A 77 5.20 7.48 1.07
N LEU A 78 4.68 6.35 1.55
CA LEU A 78 4.31 5.20 0.73
C LEU A 78 3.17 5.55 -0.23
N ALA A 79 2.09 6.11 0.28
CA ALA A 79 0.91 6.48 -0.51
C ALA A 79 1.22 7.57 -1.53
N SER A 80 2.04 8.58 -1.17
CA SER A 80 2.50 9.60 -2.11
C SER A 80 3.38 9.02 -3.23
N ARG A 81 4.18 7.99 -2.95
CA ARG A 81 5.04 7.34 -3.95
C ARG A 81 4.25 6.61 -5.03
N TYR A 82 3.14 5.99 -4.63
CA TYR A 82 2.29 5.18 -5.52
C TYR A 82 1.01 5.90 -5.96
N ASP A 83 0.87 7.20 -5.67
CA ASP A 83 -0.31 8.01 -5.98
C ASP A 83 -1.63 7.42 -5.43
N SER A 84 -1.57 6.83 -4.24
CA SER A 84 -2.73 6.19 -3.61
C SER A 84 -3.68 7.20 -2.98
N TRP A 85 -4.97 6.88 -3.02
CA TRP A 85 -6.03 7.71 -2.47
C TRP A 85 -5.89 7.95 -0.95
N ILE A 86 -5.27 7.04 -0.21
CA ILE A 86 -5.05 7.21 1.24
C ILE A 86 -4.07 8.34 1.55
N ALA A 87 -3.24 8.77 0.59
CA ALA A 87 -2.31 9.89 0.78
C ALA A 87 -3.04 11.19 1.18
N ARG A 88 -4.31 11.33 0.77
CA ARG A 88 -5.16 12.49 1.10
C ARG A 88 -5.84 12.36 2.47
N GLN A 89 -5.90 11.14 3.01
CA GLN A 89 -6.57 10.81 4.26
C GLN A 89 -5.61 10.75 5.45
N VAL A 90 -4.33 10.46 5.18
CA VAL A 90 -3.27 10.46 6.18
C VAL A 90 -2.89 11.92 6.50
N ALA A 91 -3.51 12.49 7.54
CA ALA A 91 -3.22 13.83 8.06
C ALA A 91 -1.98 13.82 8.96
#